data_AF-A0A935V0A4-F1
#
_entry.id   AF-A0A935V0A4-F1
#
_cell.length_a   1.000
_cell.length_b   1.000
_cell.length_c   1.000
_cell.angle_alpha   90.00
_cell.angle_beta   90.00
_cell.angle_gamma   90.00
#
_symmetry.space_group_name_H-M   'P 1'
#
loop_
_entity.id
_entity.type
_entity.pdbx_description
1 polymer ?
#
loop_
_entity_poly.entity_id
_entity_poly.type
_entity_poly.pdbx_seq_one_letter_code
_entity_poly.pdbx_strand_id
1 'polypeptide(L)' 'PEPPPPPEPPPPAIDEPLYGVAATPLPRPPPAPVAEDADADGVPANAGDCDDADPTTFPGAKERWFDGVDSDCDGKNNR' A
#
# COMPACT_ATOMS: atom_id res chain seq x y z
N PRO A 1 8.10 2.17 39.10
CA PRO A 1 8.44 2.02 37.68
C PRO A 1 7.69 0.80 37.16
N GLU A 2 6.86 0.97 36.14
CA GLU A 2 6.16 -0.17 35.54
C GLU A 2 7.17 -1.03 34.77
N PRO A 3 7.02 -2.37 34.80
CA PRO A 3 7.90 -3.26 34.04
C PRO A 3 7.70 -3.04 32.54
N PRO A 4 8.75 -3.22 31.72
CA PRO A 4 8.64 -3.10 30.28
C PRO A 4 7.67 -4.16 29.72
N PRO A 5 6.98 -3.86 28.60
CA PRO A 5 6.12 -4.83 27.94
C PRO A 5 6.95 -6.03 27.45
N PRO A 6 6.34 -7.23 27.37
CA PRO A 6 7.01 -8.40 26.84
C PRO A 6 7.38 -8.21 25.36
N PRO A 7 8.45 -8.87 24.88
CA PRO A 7 8.84 -8.81 23.47
C PRO A 7 7.74 -9.41 22.58
N GLU A 8 7.51 -8.78 21.43
CA GLU A 8 6.56 -9.25 20.43
C GLU A 8 6.99 -10.60 19.84
N PRO A 9 6.04 -11.50 19.52
CA PRO A 9 6.36 -12.76 18.87
C PRO A 9 6.96 -12.52 17.46
N PRO A 10 7.84 -13.41 16.97
CA PRO A 10 8.40 -13.28 15.64
C PRO A 10 7.29 -13.39 14.58
N PRO A 11 7.40 -12.67 13.45
CA PRO A 11 6.44 -12.75 12.37
C PRO A 11 6.35 -14.20 11.84
N PRO A 12 5.19 -14.61 11.30
CA PRO A 12 5.05 -15.92 10.70
C PRO A 12 6.07 -16.08 9.56
N ALA A 13 6.75 -17.23 9.54
CA ALA A 13 7.63 -17.59 8.43
C ALA A 13 6.77 -17.75 7.17
N ILE A 14 6.85 -16.78 6.26
CA ILE A 14 6.21 -16.85 4.95
C ILE A 14 7.02 -17.81 4.07
N ASP A 15 6.68 -19.09 4.12
CA ASP A 15 7.03 -20.05 3.07
C ASP A 15 6.07 -19.81 1.89
N GLU A 16 6.40 -18.85 1.01
CA GLU A 16 5.68 -18.66 -0.26
C GLU A 16 6.67 -18.53 -1.44
N PRO A 17 6.36 -19.18 -2.58
CA PRO A 17 7.30 -19.33 -3.67
C PRO A 17 7.43 -18.05 -4.49
N LEU A 18 8.65 -17.82 -4.97
CA LEU A 18 9.04 -16.74 -5.86
C LEU A 18 8.27 -16.80 -7.20
N TYR A 19 7.09 -16.19 -7.28
CA TYR A 19 6.51 -15.80 -8.56
C TYR A 19 6.88 -14.35 -8.85
N GLY A 20 8.01 -14.21 -9.54
CA GLY A 20 8.46 -12.93 -10.06
C GLY A 20 7.49 -12.39 -11.11
N VAL A 21 7.12 -11.13 -10.97
CA VAL A 21 6.72 -10.29 -12.09
C VAL A 21 7.46 -8.97 -11.97
N ALA A 22 8.10 -8.59 -13.07
CA ALA A 22 8.90 -7.39 -13.18
C ALA A 22 8.06 -6.14 -12.85
N ALA A 23 8.57 -5.30 -11.95
CA ALA A 23 8.08 -3.95 -11.74
C ALA A 23 8.49 -3.08 -12.95
N THR A 24 7.82 -3.24 -14.07
CA THR A 24 7.79 -2.20 -15.10
C THR A 24 6.95 -1.04 -14.55
N PRO A 25 7.43 0.21 -14.59
CA PRO A 25 6.60 1.36 -14.26
C PRO A 25 5.45 1.41 -15.26
N LEU A 26 4.23 1.12 -14.79
CA LEU A 26 3.03 1.17 -15.61
C LEU A 26 2.76 2.62 -16.04
N PRO A 27 2.31 2.85 -17.28
CA PRO A 27 1.99 4.19 -17.77
C PRO A 27 0.77 4.73 -17.03
N ARG A 28 0.91 5.93 -16.43
CA ARG A 28 -0.21 6.66 -15.80
C ARG A 28 -1.34 6.85 -16.82
N PRO A 29 -2.54 6.27 -16.61
CA PRO A 29 -3.68 6.51 -17.48
C PRO A 29 -4.20 7.96 -17.29
N PRO A 30 -4.82 8.56 -18.32
CA PRO A 30 -5.41 9.89 -18.21
C PRO A 30 -6.67 9.86 -17.32
N PRO A 31 -7.03 10.97 -16.65
CA PRO A 31 -8.18 11.01 -15.76
C PRO A 31 -9.49 10.80 -16.54
N ALA A 32 -10.23 9.76 -16.19
CA ALA A 32 -11.62 9.58 -16.61
C ALA A 32 -12.56 10.23 -15.59
N PRO A 33 -13.66 10.88 -16.02
CA PRO A 33 -14.61 11.50 -15.10
C PRO A 33 -15.61 10.47 -14.57
N VAL A 34 -15.95 10.59 -13.28
CA VAL A 34 -17.10 9.99 -12.54
C VAL A 34 -16.90 8.68 -11.77
N ALA A 35 -15.93 8.65 -10.88
CA ALA A 35 -16.16 8.15 -9.53
C ALA A 35 -15.25 9.00 -8.63
N GLU A 36 -15.71 9.38 -7.43
CA GLU A 36 -14.83 10.03 -6.46
C GLU A 36 -13.66 9.11 -6.06
N ASP A 37 -13.84 7.81 -6.34
CA ASP A 37 -12.99 6.63 -6.13
C ASP A 37 -12.81 5.93 -7.49
N ALA A 38 -11.79 6.33 -8.24
CA ALA A 38 -11.65 5.98 -9.66
C ALA A 38 -11.05 4.59 -9.91
N ASP A 39 -10.46 3.96 -8.90
CA ASP A 39 -9.99 2.59 -8.94
C ASP A 39 -10.87 1.57 -8.20
N ALA A 40 -11.86 2.06 -7.44
CA ALA A 40 -12.85 1.29 -6.72
C ALA A 40 -12.28 0.46 -5.54
N ASP A 41 -11.26 0.96 -4.85
CA ASP A 41 -10.80 0.37 -3.57
C ASP A 41 -11.64 0.79 -2.35
N GLY A 42 -12.55 1.75 -2.53
CA GLY A 42 -13.44 2.25 -1.50
C GLY A 42 -12.93 3.50 -0.78
N VAL A 43 -11.81 4.08 -1.21
CA VAL A 43 -11.25 5.34 -0.70
C VAL A 43 -11.17 6.35 -1.85
N PRO A 44 -12.02 7.39 -1.86
CA PRO A 44 -11.92 8.41 -2.90
C PRO A 44 -10.65 9.26 -2.74
N ALA A 45 -10.13 9.82 -3.84
CA ALA A 45 -8.96 10.71 -3.83
C ALA A 45 -9.04 11.83 -2.77
N ASN A 46 -10.24 12.37 -2.53
CA ASN A 46 -10.45 13.45 -1.56
C ASN A 46 -10.51 12.97 -0.09
N ALA A 47 -10.55 11.66 0.15
CA ALA A 47 -10.54 11.05 1.47
C ALA A 47 -9.15 10.50 1.89
N GLY A 48 -8.12 10.70 1.07
CA GLY A 48 -6.73 10.38 1.43
C GLY A 48 -6.10 9.26 0.62
N ASP A 49 -6.73 8.84 -0.47
CA ASP A 49 -6.08 8.02 -1.48
C ASP A 49 -5.04 8.84 -2.27
N CYS A 50 -3.81 8.34 -2.27
CA CYS A 50 -2.65 8.96 -2.89
C CYS A 50 -2.43 8.53 -4.35
N ASP A 51 -3.08 7.46 -4.81
CA ASP A 51 -3.09 7.01 -6.20
C ASP A 51 -4.45 6.39 -6.60
N ASP A 52 -5.45 7.25 -6.82
CA ASP A 52 -6.85 6.99 -7.27
C ASP A 52 -6.98 6.35 -8.67
N ALA A 53 -5.92 5.68 -9.12
CA ALA A 53 -5.87 4.86 -10.31
C ALA A 53 -5.33 3.44 -10.04
N ASP A 54 -4.96 3.12 -8.79
CA ASP A 54 -4.41 1.84 -8.38
C ASP A 54 -5.12 1.33 -7.11
N PRO A 55 -6.03 0.35 -7.24
CA PRO A 55 -6.82 -0.14 -6.11
C PRO A 55 -6.00 -0.94 -5.08
N THR A 56 -4.68 -1.00 -5.25
CA THR A 56 -3.74 -1.57 -4.28
C THR A 56 -3.00 -0.50 -3.47
N THR A 57 -3.24 0.79 -3.76
CA THR A 57 -2.64 1.94 -3.08
C THR A 57 -3.72 2.73 -2.38
N PHE A 58 -3.86 2.54 -1.07
CA PHE A 58 -4.87 3.22 -0.25
C PHE A 58 -4.46 3.28 1.22
N PRO A 59 -5.07 4.17 2.02
CA PRO A 59 -4.90 4.19 3.47
C PRO A 59 -5.00 2.82 4.14
N GLY A 60 -3.85 2.28 4.59
CA GLY A 60 -3.77 0.99 5.25
C GLY A 60 -3.66 -0.22 4.31
N ALA A 61 -3.38 -0.02 3.03
CA ALA A 61 -2.95 -1.08 2.13
C ALA A 61 -1.66 -1.74 2.63
N LYS A 62 -1.34 -2.91 2.08
CA LYS A 62 -0.13 -3.63 2.48
C LYS A 62 1.09 -3.02 1.80
N GLU A 63 1.93 -2.37 2.59
CA GLU A 63 3.16 -1.80 2.07
C GLU A 63 4.27 -2.85 1.87
N ARG A 64 5.09 -2.60 0.83
CA ARG A 64 6.32 -3.34 0.56
C ARG A 64 7.51 -2.50 0.95
N TRP A 65 8.26 -3.03 1.92
CA TRP A 65 9.45 -2.38 2.45
C TRP A 65 10.48 -2.08 1.34
N PHE A 66 10.85 -0.81 1.23
CA PHE A 66 11.95 -0.31 0.40
C PHE A 66 11.79 -0.51 -1.12
N ASP A 67 10.58 -0.74 -1.64
CA ASP A 67 10.36 -0.72 -3.10
C ASP A 67 10.23 0.71 -3.66
N GLY A 68 10.16 1.70 -2.75
CA GLY A 68 10.12 3.12 -3.08
C GLY A 68 8.70 3.67 -3.27
N VAL A 69 7.67 2.83 -3.16
CA VAL A 69 6.26 3.18 -3.30
C VAL A 69 5.63 3.31 -1.91
N ASP A 70 4.87 4.39 -1.71
CA ASP A 70 3.99 4.57 -0.55
C ASP A 70 2.65 3.95 -0.92
N SER A 71 2.46 2.66 -0.60
CA SER A 71 1.22 1.95 -0.98
C SER A 71 0.13 2.16 0.07
N ASP A 72 0.49 2.47 1.32
CA ASP A 72 -0.47 2.62 2.41
C ASP A 72 -0.91 4.07 2.66
N CYS A 73 -0.46 5.00 1.80
CA CYS A 73 -0.70 6.43 1.83
C CYS A 73 -0.39 7.09 3.19
N ASP A 74 0.60 6.57 3.94
CA ASP A 74 1.00 7.11 5.25
C ASP A 74 2.07 8.22 5.18
N GLY A 75 2.55 8.52 3.96
CA GLY A 75 3.61 9.50 3.69
C GLY A 75 5.01 8.91 3.84
N LYS A 76 5.13 7.59 3.95
CA LYS A 76 6.40 6.85 4.00
C LYS A 76 6.30 5.63 3.08
N ASN A 77 7.42 4.96 2.86
CA ASN A 77 7.55 3.81 1.96
C ASN A 77 8.35 2.68 2.64
N ASN A 78 8.14 2.54 3.94
CA ASN A 78 8.98 1.78 4.85
C ASN A 78 8.20 0.92 5.86
N ARG A 79 6.94 0.59 5.60
CA ARG A 79 6.06 -0.13 6.53
C ARG A 79 5.58 -1.50 6.05
#